data_AF-A0A661DSK2-F1
#
_entry.id   AF-A0A661DSK2-F1
#
_cell.length_a   1.000
_cell.length_b   1.000
_cell.length_c   1.000
_cell.angle_alpha   90.00
_cell.angle_beta   90.00
_cell.angle_gamma   90.00
#
_symmetry.space_group_name_H-M   'P 1'
#
loop_
_entity.id
_entity.type
_entity.pdbx_description
1 polymer ?
#
loop_
_entity_poly.entity_id
_entity_poly.type
_entity_poly.pdbx_seq_one_letter_code
_entity_poly.pdbx_strand_id
1 'polypeptide(L)'
;MMQDLGRKYVRYINHSYQRTGTLWEGRYKASLIDSEAYLLTCMRYIELNPVRASMVSHPGEYRWSSYASNATGKHNPLVRPHPLYDALGNDAQQRQYSYRELFRMHMDREQIHAIREALNQELVLGREDFKVKIERMTKRQVRPGQPGRPRVGEEQAVYYVI
;
A
#
# COMPACT_ATOMS: atom_id res chain seq x y z
N MET A 1 2.71 -15.45 -8.10
CA MET A 1 3.59 -15.25 -6.92
C MET A 1 2.81 -15.29 -5.59
N MET A 2 2.01 -14.26 -5.23
CA MET A 2 1.37 -14.18 -3.91
C MET A 2 0.42 -15.34 -3.57
N GLN A 3 -0.34 -15.84 -4.55
CA GLN A 3 -1.22 -17.00 -4.36
C GLN A 3 -0.43 -18.27 -3.99
N ASP A 4 0.72 -18.51 -4.62
CA ASP A 4 1.56 -19.68 -4.35
C ASP A 4 2.19 -19.60 -2.96
N LEU A 5 2.74 -18.44 -2.60
CA LEU A 5 3.28 -18.18 -1.26
C LEU A 5 2.21 -18.40 -0.18
N GLY A 6 1.04 -17.81 -0.36
CA GLY A 6 -0.07 -17.93 0.59
C GLY A 6 -0.53 -19.38 0.77
N ARG A 7 -0.64 -20.15 -0.33
CA ARG A 7 -1.02 -21.58 -0.28
C ARG A 7 0.02 -22.43 0.44
N LYS A 8 1.30 -22.24 0.15
CA LYS A 8 2.40 -22.96 0.81
C LYS A 8 2.45 -22.67 2.30
N TYR A 9 2.32 -21.40 2.68
CA TYR A 9 2.37 -21.00 4.08
C TYR A 9 1.17 -21.49 4.90
N VAL A 10 -0.05 -21.43 4.34
CA VAL A 10 -1.25 -22.01 5.00
C VAL A 10 -1.05 -23.50 5.24
N ARG A 11 -0.56 -24.24 4.24
CA ARG A 11 -0.29 -25.68 4.38
C ARG A 11 0.73 -25.95 5.48
N TYR A 12 1.82 -25.19 5.50
CA TYR A 12 2.85 -25.29 6.53
C TYR A 12 2.28 -25.07 7.93
N ILE A 13 1.56 -23.96 8.17
CA ILE A 13 0.98 -23.63 9.47
C ILE A 13 -0.05 -24.67 9.90
N ASN A 14 -0.96 -25.07 9.02
CA ASN A 14 -1.98 -26.08 9.33
C ASN A 14 -1.34 -27.41 9.73
N HIS A 15 -0.28 -27.83 9.02
CA HIS A 15 0.46 -29.03 9.37
C HIS A 15 1.21 -28.89 10.71
N SER A 16 1.98 -27.82 10.89
CA SER A 16 2.81 -27.61 12.08
C SER A 16 2.00 -27.44 13.36
N TYR A 17 0.84 -26.80 13.29
CA TYR A 17 0.00 -26.50 14.47
C TYR A 17 -1.25 -27.39 14.55
N GLN A 18 -1.35 -28.43 13.72
CA GLN A 18 -2.51 -29.35 13.67
C GLN A 18 -3.85 -28.60 13.51
N ARG A 19 -3.85 -27.55 12.68
CA ARG A 19 -5.02 -26.72 12.38
C ARG A 19 -5.61 -27.07 11.03
N THR A 20 -6.85 -26.67 10.81
CA THR A 20 -7.52 -26.70 9.51
C THR A 20 -8.11 -25.32 9.19
N GLY A 21 -8.52 -25.12 7.94
CA GLY A 21 -9.12 -23.86 7.48
C GLY A 21 -8.13 -22.82 6.95
N THR A 22 -8.64 -21.60 6.72
CA THR A 22 -7.89 -20.47 6.16
C THR A 22 -7.08 -19.75 7.24
N LEU A 23 -5.88 -19.28 6.90
CA LEU A 23 -5.07 -18.41 7.76
C LEU A 23 -5.33 -16.92 7.50
N TRP A 24 -5.75 -16.58 6.28
CA TRP A 24 -5.89 -15.21 5.82
C TRP A 24 -7.35 -14.77 5.91
N GLU A 25 -7.58 -13.53 6.33
CA GLU A 25 -8.92 -12.92 6.40
C GLU A 25 -9.53 -12.67 5.01
N GLY A 26 -8.70 -12.45 3.99
CA GLY A 26 -9.17 -12.15 2.64
C GLY A 26 -8.10 -12.33 1.56
N ARG A 27 -8.45 -11.90 0.34
CA ARG A 27 -7.54 -11.91 -0.80
C ARG A 27 -6.44 -10.86 -0.64
N TYR A 28 -5.27 -11.16 -1.18
CA TYR A 28 -4.20 -10.17 -1.33
C TYR A 28 -4.70 -8.99 -2.17
N LYS A 29 -4.42 -7.77 -1.71
CA LYS A 29 -4.73 -6.51 -2.40
C LYS A 29 -3.44 -5.82 -2.84
N ALA A 30 -3.48 -5.17 -3.99
CA ALA A 30 -2.39 -4.34 -4.47
C ALA A 30 -2.91 -3.01 -5.05
N SER A 31 -2.14 -1.95 -4.84
CA SER A 31 -2.40 -0.62 -5.37
C SER A 31 -1.11 -0.11 -6.00
N LEU A 32 -1.21 0.44 -7.21
CA LEU A 32 -0.09 1.09 -7.86
C LEU A 32 0.11 2.49 -7.25
N ILE A 33 1.36 2.85 -6.97
CA ILE A 33 1.69 4.14 -6.36
C ILE A 33 2.51 5.02 -7.31
N ASP A 34 2.21 6.32 -7.31
CA ASP A 34 3.11 7.35 -7.83
C ASP A 34 4.30 7.47 -6.87
N SER A 35 5.44 6.90 -7.25
CA SER A 35 6.56 6.73 -6.32
C SER A 35 7.12 8.07 -5.83
N GLU A 36 7.23 9.07 -6.71
CA GLU A 36 7.74 10.40 -6.33
C GLU A 36 6.88 11.05 -5.25
N ALA A 37 5.56 10.91 -5.36
CA ALA A 37 4.62 11.53 -4.43
C ALA A 37 4.37 10.67 -3.16
N TYR A 38 4.36 9.35 -3.29
CA TYR A 38 3.82 8.47 -2.25
C TYR A 38 4.77 7.39 -1.74
N LEU A 39 5.95 7.16 -2.32
CA LEU A 39 6.82 6.07 -1.84
C LEU A 39 7.21 6.24 -0.38
N LEU A 40 7.82 7.38 -0.03
CA LEU A 40 8.27 7.64 1.35
C LEU A 40 7.08 7.70 2.31
N THR A 41 5.95 8.25 1.86
CA THR A 41 4.68 8.26 2.60
C THR A 41 4.20 6.84 2.90
N CYS A 42 4.23 5.94 1.94
CA CYS A 42 3.89 4.53 2.11
C CYS A 42 4.90 3.78 3.01
N MET A 43 6.20 4.07 2.89
CA MET A 43 7.22 3.50 3.78
C MET A 43 6.97 3.90 5.24
N ARG A 44 6.72 5.20 5.50
CA ARG A 44 6.32 5.71 6.83
C ARG A 44 5.04 5.04 7.32
N TYR A 45 4.03 4.91 6.45
CA TYR A 45 2.79 4.19 6.79
C TYR A 45 3.13 2.78 7.26
N ILE A 46 3.86 1.99 6.48
CA ILE A 46 4.18 0.60 6.82
C ILE A 46 4.93 0.51 8.16
N GLU A 47 5.95 1.34 8.36
CA GLU A 47 6.80 1.28 9.56
C GLU A 47 6.09 1.77 10.83
N LEU A 48 5.08 2.63 10.69
CA LEU A 48 4.22 3.06 11.80
C LEU A 48 3.03 2.12 12.08
N ASN A 49 2.82 1.04 11.30
CA ASN A 49 1.75 0.07 11.58
C ASN A 49 1.86 -0.56 12.99
N PRO A 50 3.03 -1.04 13.45
CA PRO A 50 3.19 -1.60 14.79
C PRO A 50 2.86 -0.61 15.90
N VAL A 51 3.20 0.66 15.71
CA VAL A 51 2.86 1.75 16.65
C VAL A 51 1.35 1.98 16.68
N ARG A 52 0.70 2.08 15.51
CA ARG A 52 -0.76 2.24 15.42
C ARG A 52 -1.53 1.04 15.95
N ALA A 53 -0.95 -0.15 15.92
CA ALA A 53 -1.50 -1.36 16.51
C ALA A 53 -1.18 -1.50 18.01
N SER A 54 -0.56 -0.48 18.63
CA SER A 54 -0.15 -0.47 20.04
C SER A 54 0.77 -1.63 20.44
N MET A 55 1.55 -2.15 19.48
CA MET A 55 2.51 -3.24 19.73
C MET A 55 3.85 -2.72 20.29
N VAL A 56 4.22 -1.50 19.93
CA VAL A 56 5.46 -0.82 20.30
C VAL A 56 5.23 0.68 20.41
N SER A 57 6.10 1.40 21.13
CA SER A 57 5.98 2.86 21.29
C SER A 57 6.64 3.62 20.13
N HIS A 58 7.66 3.02 19.52
CA HIS A 58 8.46 3.62 18.46
C HIS A 58 8.70 2.59 17.33
N PRO A 59 8.68 2.98 16.04
CA PRO A 59 8.86 2.03 14.93
C PRO A 59 10.19 1.27 14.98
N GLY A 60 11.23 1.87 15.56
CA GLY A 60 12.53 1.24 15.77
C GLY A 60 12.54 0.06 16.74
N GLU A 61 11.51 -0.09 17.58
CA GLU A 61 11.36 -1.24 18.50
C GLU A 61 10.79 -2.47 17.79
N TYR A 62 10.20 -2.31 16.61
CA TYR A 62 9.60 -3.42 15.87
C TYR A 62 10.60 -4.09 14.92
N ARG A 63 11.12 -5.25 15.35
CA ARG A 63 12.18 -5.98 14.65
C ARG A 63 11.82 -6.47 13.24
N TRP A 64 10.54 -6.65 12.93
CA TRP A 64 10.07 -7.23 11.67
C TRP A 64 9.68 -6.16 10.64
N SER A 65 10.49 -5.11 10.52
CA SER A 65 10.32 -4.04 9.54
C SER A 65 11.64 -3.65 8.90
N SER A 66 11.56 -2.90 7.80
CA SER A 66 12.72 -2.26 7.18
C SER A 66 13.26 -1.05 7.96
N TYR A 67 12.55 -0.59 9.00
CA TYR A 67 12.90 0.63 9.74
C TYR A 67 14.36 0.60 10.22
N ALA A 68 14.81 -0.50 10.83
CA ALA A 68 16.19 -0.61 11.30
C ALA A 68 17.22 -0.48 10.14
N SER A 69 16.89 -0.95 8.95
CA SER A 69 17.79 -0.82 7.80
C SER A 69 17.83 0.63 7.30
N ASN A 70 16.66 1.23 7.10
CA ASN A 70 16.52 2.58 6.54
C ASN A 70 16.90 3.69 7.54
N ALA A 71 16.59 3.52 8.82
CA ALA A 71 16.77 4.55 9.84
C ALA A 71 18.11 4.45 10.57
N THR A 72 18.74 3.27 10.65
CA THR A 72 20.00 3.08 11.40
C THR A 72 21.10 2.39 10.60
N GLY A 73 20.84 2.01 9.35
CA GLY A 73 21.83 1.34 8.51
C GLY A 73 22.06 -0.13 8.88
N LYS A 74 21.18 -0.76 9.66
CA LYS A 74 21.30 -2.18 9.98
C LYS A 74 21.23 -3.01 8.69
N HIS A 75 22.27 -3.80 8.44
CA HIS A 75 22.30 -4.68 7.26
C HIS A 75 21.13 -5.68 7.29
N ASN A 76 20.39 -5.73 6.19
CA ASN A 76 19.34 -6.72 5.97
C ASN A 76 19.38 -7.15 4.50
N PRO A 77 19.71 -8.42 4.20
CA PRO A 77 19.87 -8.88 2.81
C PRO A 77 18.56 -8.88 2.01
N LEU A 78 17.42 -8.74 2.68
CA LEU A 78 16.10 -8.67 2.04
C LEU A 78 15.69 -7.24 1.65
N VAL A 79 16.44 -6.24 2.10
CA VAL A 79 16.14 -4.83 1.84
C VAL A 79 17.03 -4.32 0.71
N ARG A 80 16.40 -3.77 -0.32
CA ARG A 80 17.08 -3.03 -1.39
C ARG A 80 16.61 -1.58 -1.35
N PRO A 81 17.53 -0.59 -1.25
CA PRO A 81 17.14 0.80 -1.26
C PRO A 81 16.51 1.18 -2.60
N HIS A 82 15.48 2.01 -2.55
CA HIS A 82 14.87 2.60 -3.75
C HIS A 82 15.60 3.91 -4.09
N PRO A 83 15.72 4.31 -5.37
CA PRO A 83 16.38 5.56 -5.75
C PRO A 83 15.90 6.81 -5.00
N LEU A 84 14.60 6.90 -4.71
CA LEU A 84 14.02 8.00 -3.91
C LEU A 84 14.42 7.98 -2.42
N TYR A 85 14.73 6.81 -1.87
CA TYR A 85 15.38 6.74 -0.55
C TYR A 85 16.85 7.17 -0.67
N ASP A 86 17.53 6.76 -1.74
CA ASP A 86 18.92 7.19 -1.97
C ASP A 86 19.04 8.71 -2.16
N ALA A 87 18.02 9.33 -2.75
CA ALA A 87 17.93 10.78 -2.92
C ALA A 87 17.74 11.56 -1.59
N LEU A 88 17.52 10.90 -0.45
CA LEU A 88 17.37 11.57 0.85
C LEU A 88 18.67 12.18 1.39
N GLY A 89 19.82 11.83 0.82
CA GLY A 89 21.12 12.31 1.27
C GLY A 89 22.28 11.75 0.43
N ASN A 90 23.37 12.50 0.39
CA ASN A 90 24.53 12.16 -0.44
C ASN A 90 25.30 10.94 0.11
N ASP A 91 25.25 10.74 1.42
CA ASP A 91 25.87 9.62 2.12
C ASP A 91 24.86 8.86 2.99
N ALA A 92 25.29 7.72 3.55
CA ALA A 92 24.43 6.87 4.36
C ALA A 92 23.93 7.58 5.62
N GLN A 93 24.75 8.41 6.26
CA GLN A 93 24.39 9.10 7.49
C GLN A 93 23.31 10.14 7.24
N GLN A 94 23.44 10.93 6.16
CA GLN A 94 22.44 11.90 5.72
C GLN A 94 21.12 11.22 5.37
N ARG A 95 21.16 10.12 4.59
CA ARG A 95 19.94 9.37 4.23
C ARG A 95 19.20 8.87 5.46
N GLN A 96 19.92 8.23 6.38
CA GLN A 96 19.34 7.71 7.62
C GLN A 96 18.79 8.84 8.51
N TYR A 97 19.48 9.98 8.58
CA TYR A 97 19.00 11.16 9.29
C TYR A 97 17.71 11.68 8.69
N SER A 98 17.70 12.03 7.41
CA SER A 98 16.52 12.50 6.68
C SER A 98 15.36 11.50 6.80
N TYR A 99 15.65 10.20 6.74
CA TYR A 99 14.65 9.16 6.93
C TYR A 99 14.03 9.17 8.32
N ARG A 100 14.82 9.32 9.39
CA ARG A 100 14.30 9.47 10.76
C ARG A 100 13.46 10.73 10.93
N GLU A 101 13.85 11.84 10.28
CA GLU A 101 13.09 13.10 10.36
C GLU A 101 11.66 12.95 9.83
N LEU A 102 11.42 12.02 8.90
CA LEU A 102 10.08 11.67 8.44
C LEU A 102 9.16 11.21 9.59
N PHE A 103 9.67 10.70 10.69
CA PHE A 103 8.87 10.16 11.80
C PHE A 103 8.65 11.15 12.94
N ARG A 104 9.25 12.34 12.88
CA ARG A 104 9.11 13.37 13.94
C ARG A 104 7.69 13.92 14.04
N MET A 105 7.04 14.08 12.90
CA MET A 105 5.67 14.56 12.83
C MET A 105 4.72 13.38 12.63
N HIS A 106 3.56 13.46 13.28
CA HIS A 106 2.47 12.52 13.05
C HIS A 106 2.10 12.52 11.58
N MET A 107 1.78 11.32 11.07
CA MET A 107 1.25 11.18 9.72
C MET A 107 -0.17 11.71 9.69
N ASP A 108 -0.46 12.52 8.69
CA ASP A 108 -1.78 13.12 8.53
C ASP A 108 -2.87 12.05 8.29
N ARG A 109 -4.05 12.26 8.87
CA ARG A 109 -5.18 11.34 8.78
C ARG A 109 -5.67 11.21 7.33
N GLU A 110 -5.62 12.28 6.54
CA GLU A 110 -6.02 12.23 5.13
C GLU A 110 -5.08 11.35 4.31
N GLN A 111 -3.76 11.43 4.57
CA GLN A 111 -2.78 10.56 3.92
C GLN A 111 -3.00 9.08 4.27
N ILE A 112 -3.26 8.78 5.54
CA ILE A 112 -3.58 7.42 6.00
C ILE A 112 -4.85 6.92 5.30
N HIS A 113 -5.88 7.76 5.25
CA HIS A 113 -7.14 7.44 4.61
C HIS A 113 -6.95 7.17 3.10
N ALA A 114 -6.21 8.03 2.40
CA ALA A 114 -5.92 7.88 0.98
C ALA A 114 -5.20 6.55 0.66
N ILE A 115 -4.20 6.17 1.47
CA ILE A 115 -3.50 4.88 1.32
C ILE A 115 -4.48 3.72 1.50
N ARG A 116 -5.29 3.76 2.56
CA ARG A 116 -6.23 2.69 2.89
C ARG A 116 -7.32 2.55 1.84
N GLU A 117 -7.91 3.65 1.39
CA GLU A 117 -8.94 3.66 0.36
C GLU A 117 -8.40 3.13 -0.97
N ALA A 118 -7.26 3.64 -1.44
CA ALA A 118 -6.65 3.18 -2.67
C ALA A 118 -6.32 1.68 -2.62
N LEU A 119 -5.78 1.20 -1.50
CA LEU A 119 -5.50 -0.22 -1.31
C LEU A 119 -6.77 -1.08 -1.22
N ASN A 120 -7.80 -0.60 -0.50
CA ASN A 120 -9.02 -1.37 -0.27
C ASN A 120 -9.84 -1.57 -1.53
N GLN A 121 -9.83 -0.57 -2.41
CA GLN A 121 -10.50 -0.59 -3.71
C GLN A 121 -9.58 -1.08 -4.85
N GLU A 122 -8.30 -1.37 -4.56
CA GLU A 122 -7.27 -1.78 -5.53
C GLU A 122 -7.11 -0.76 -6.68
N LEU A 123 -7.16 0.52 -6.34
CA LEU A 123 -7.03 1.67 -7.24
C LEU A 123 -5.64 2.32 -7.16
N VAL A 124 -5.39 3.35 -7.96
CA VAL A 124 -4.09 4.02 -8.01
C VAL A 124 -3.98 5.11 -6.94
N LEU A 125 -2.91 5.06 -6.14
CA LEU A 125 -2.53 6.12 -5.22
C LEU A 125 -1.51 7.04 -5.90
N GLY A 126 -1.91 8.24 -6.31
CA GLY A 126 -1.03 9.14 -7.03
C GLY A 126 -1.66 10.48 -7.34
N ARG A 127 -0.84 11.38 -7.91
CA ARG A 127 -1.31 12.65 -8.48
C ARG A 127 -2.24 12.38 -9.67
N GLU A 128 -3.06 13.38 -10.03
CA GLU A 128 -4.08 13.20 -11.08
C GLU A 128 -3.48 12.96 -12.47
N ASP A 129 -2.39 13.64 -12.81
CA ASP A 129 -1.62 13.41 -14.04
C ASP A 129 -1.08 11.96 -14.11
N PHE A 130 -0.59 11.43 -12.99
CA PHE A 130 -0.16 10.04 -12.88
C PHE A 130 -1.33 9.08 -13.10
N LYS A 131 -2.48 9.32 -12.46
CA LYS A 131 -3.67 8.48 -12.66
C LYS A 131 -4.15 8.49 -14.11
N VAL A 132 -4.23 9.66 -14.75
CA VAL A 132 -4.58 9.78 -16.19
C VAL A 132 -3.62 8.98 -17.06
N LYS A 133 -2.31 9.06 -16.77
CA LYS A 133 -1.29 8.29 -17.48
C LYS A 133 -1.51 6.79 -17.34
N ILE A 134 -1.74 6.29 -16.12
CA ILE A 134 -1.95 4.85 -15.86
C ILE A 134 -3.24 4.35 -16.49
N GLU A 135 -4.32 5.12 -16.42
CA GLU A 135 -5.60 4.79 -17.06
C GLU A 135 -5.44 4.66 -18.57
N ARG A 136 -4.75 5.60 -19.20
CA ARG A 136 -4.44 5.53 -20.64
C ARG A 136 -3.59 4.31 -21.00
N MET A 137 -2.60 3.97 -20.18
CA MET A 137 -1.70 2.84 -20.44
C MET A 137 -2.36 1.47 -20.23
N THR A 138 -3.18 1.35 -19.18
CA THR A 138 -3.73 0.06 -18.74
C THR A 138 -5.16 -0.19 -19.23
N LYS A 139 -5.88 0.86 -19.63
CA LYS A 139 -7.32 0.86 -19.92
C LYS A 139 -8.16 0.32 -18.76
N ARG A 140 -7.64 0.45 -17.53
CA ARG A 140 -8.33 0.04 -16.30
C ARG A 140 -8.77 1.25 -15.53
N GLN A 141 -9.82 1.06 -14.73
CA GLN A 141 -10.27 2.04 -13.78
C GLN A 141 -9.20 2.28 -12.71
N VAL A 142 -8.84 3.55 -12.51
CA VAL A 142 -7.82 3.98 -11.53
C VAL A 142 -8.39 4.84 -10.40
N ARG A 143 -9.67 5.19 -10.48
CA ARG A 143 -10.42 6.02 -9.53
C ARG A 143 -11.72 5.35 -9.10
N PRO A 144 -12.27 5.67 -7.92
CA PRO A 144 -13.59 5.18 -7.54
C PRO A 144 -14.62 5.57 -8.58
N GLY A 145 -15.49 4.64 -8.95
CA GLY A 145 -16.63 4.93 -9.81
C GLY A 145 -17.73 5.65 -9.04
N GLN A 146 -18.72 6.19 -9.74
CA GLN A 146 -19.95 6.64 -9.09
C GLN A 146 -20.67 5.42 -8.50
N PRO A 147 -20.98 5.40 -7.18
CA PRO A 147 -21.76 4.32 -6.59
C PRO A 147 -23.17 4.29 -7.18
N GLY A 148 -23.63 3.11 -7.63
CA GLY A 148 -25.00 2.90 -8.07
C GLY A 148 -25.14 2.01 -9.31
N ARG A 149 -26.35 1.51 -9.54
CA ARG A 149 -26.70 0.78 -10.77
C ARG A 149 -26.51 1.72 -11.98
N PRO A 150 -25.88 1.27 -13.08
CA PRO A 150 -25.82 2.05 -14.31
C PRO A 150 -27.23 2.50 -14.71
N ARG A 151 -27.40 3.80 -14.96
CA ARG A 151 -28.67 4.32 -15.47
C ARG A 151 -28.86 3.76 -16.88
N VAL A 152 -29.82 2.86 -17.05
CA VAL A 152 -30.29 2.48 -18.38
C VAL A 152 -30.96 3.72 -18.95
N GLY A 153 -30.40 4.29 -20.03
CA GLY A 153 -31.09 5.33 -20.77
C GLY A 153 -32.36 4.72 -21.36
N GLU A 154 -33.52 5.27 -21.01
CA GLU A 154 -34.76 4.93 -21.69
C GLU A 154 -34.65 5.41 -23.15
N GLU A 155 -34.25 4.52 -24.05
CA GLU A 155 -34.57 4.71 -25.46
C GLU A 155 -36.10 4.71 -25.58
N GLN A 156 -36.61 5.82 -26.11
CA GLN A 156 -38.02 6.16 -26.25
C GLN A 156 -38.85 4.96 -26.74
N ALA A 157 -39.58 4.33 -25.83
CA ALA A 157 -40.64 3.41 -26.19
C ALA A 157 -41.77 4.22 -26.84
N VAL A 158 -41.79 4.26 -28.16
CA VAL A 158 -42.90 4.83 -28.94
C VAL A 158 -44.08 3.88 -28.81
N TYR A 159 -45.00 4.19 -27.90
CA TYR A 159 -46.27 3.49 -27.80
C TYR A 159 -47.20 3.98 -28.92
N TYR A 160 -47.43 3.14 -29.93
CA TYR A 160 -48.54 3.32 -30.85
C TYR A 160 -49.82 2.87 -30.13
N VAL A 161 -50.71 3.82 -29.85
CA VAL A 161 -52.08 3.53 -29.41
C VAL A 161 -52.92 3.33 -30.68
N ILE A 162 -53.54 2.16 -30.80
CA ILE A 162 -54.53 1.82 -31.83
C ILE A 162 -55.93 2.17 -31.30
#